data_AF-A0A8H7NG01-F1
#
_entry.id   AF-A0A8H7NG01-F1
#
_cell.length_a   1.000
_cell.length_b   1.000
_cell.length_c   1.000
_cell.angle_alpha   90.00
_cell.angle_beta   90.00
_cell.angle_gamma   90.00
#
_symmetry.space_group_name_H-M   'P 1'
#
loop_
_entity.id
_entity.type
_entity.pdbx_description
1 polymer ?
#
loop_
_entity_poly.entity_id
_entity_poly.type
_entity_poly.pdbx_seq_one_letter_code
_entity_poly.pdbx_strand_id
1 'polypeptide(L)'
;MAPTQIDHDPDVEMHEDDDDQAERLINEEYKTWKKNSPFLYDMILGKALTWPTLTVQWFPDIKEPEGANYRTHRLLLGTHTSDDSPNYLQIADVQIPKAVAPNPDDYDEERGEIGGYGKSGDVAAIKCDIVHKIEHPGEVNKARYQPQNPDIIATFCVDGKILIFDRTKHPWFPLPPLASSTLRSSW
;
A
#
# COMPACT_ATOMS: atom_id res chain seq x y z
N MET A 1 -33.54 47.63 -3.88
CA MET A 1 -33.26 46.30 -4.47
C MET A 1 -33.45 45.27 -3.37
N ALA A 2 -34.29 44.26 -3.60
CA ALA A 2 -34.57 43.22 -2.62
C ALA A 2 -33.33 42.34 -2.38
N PRO A 3 -33.12 41.80 -1.17
CA PRO A 3 -32.02 40.88 -0.92
C PRO A 3 -32.20 39.61 -1.76
N THR A 4 -31.12 39.17 -2.40
CA THR A 4 -31.02 37.93 -3.14
C THR A 4 -31.42 36.77 -2.23
N GLN A 5 -32.51 36.06 -2.56
CA GLN A 5 -32.79 34.76 -1.95
C GLN A 5 -31.68 33.81 -2.41
N ILE A 6 -30.94 33.28 -1.44
CA ILE A 6 -30.11 32.08 -1.64
C ILE A 6 -31.13 30.98 -1.89
N ASP A 7 -31.19 30.48 -3.12
CA ASP A 7 -32.04 29.35 -3.47
C ASP A 7 -31.46 28.13 -2.74
N HIS A 8 -32.14 27.74 -1.67
CA HIS A 8 -31.76 26.64 -0.81
C HIS A 8 -32.32 25.37 -1.44
N ASP A 9 -31.49 24.61 -2.14
CA ASP A 9 -31.91 23.39 -2.83
C ASP A 9 -32.02 22.23 -1.81
N PRO A 10 -33.24 21.83 -1.42
CA PRO A 10 -33.44 20.79 -0.41
C PRO A 10 -32.96 19.40 -0.88
N ASP A 11 -32.83 19.17 -2.18
CA ASP A 11 -32.37 17.88 -2.71
C ASP A 11 -30.86 17.71 -2.46
N VAL A 12 -30.08 18.80 -2.45
CA VAL A 12 -28.64 18.76 -2.13
C VAL A 12 -28.39 18.46 -0.66
N GLU A 13 -29.13 19.10 0.26
CA GLU A 13 -29.02 18.82 1.70
C GLU A 13 -29.42 17.38 2.05
N MET A 14 -30.49 16.86 1.42
CA MET A 14 -30.90 15.47 1.66
C MET A 14 -29.84 14.45 1.23
N HIS A 15 -29.14 14.70 0.11
CA HIS A 15 -28.05 13.84 -0.34
C HIS A 15 -26.82 13.94 0.57
N GLU A 16 -26.47 15.13 1.05
CA GLU A 16 -25.38 15.34 2.00
C GLU A 16 -25.65 14.65 3.35
N ASP A 17 -26.89 14.72 3.87
CA ASP A 17 -27.29 14.07 5.12
C ASP A 17 -27.25 12.54 5.03
N ASP A 18 -27.58 11.96 3.87
CA ASP A 18 -27.53 10.52 3.63
C ASP A 18 -26.07 10.01 3.55
N ASP A 19 -25.19 10.75 2.87
CA ASP A 19 -23.76 10.43 2.77
C ASP A 19 -23.07 10.53 4.14
N ASP A 20 -23.42 11.56 4.93
CA ASP A 20 -22.93 11.76 6.29
C ASP A 20 -23.31 10.59 7.22
N GLN A 21 -24.55 10.10 7.10
CA GLN A 21 -25.02 8.94 7.86
C GLN A 21 -24.28 7.67 7.47
N ALA A 22 -24.05 7.46 6.17
CA ALA A 22 -23.30 6.32 5.67
C ALA A 22 -21.84 6.34 6.18
N GLU A 23 -21.17 7.49 6.15
CA GLU A 23 -19.80 7.61 6.65
C GLU A 23 -19.72 7.34 8.17
N ARG A 24 -20.69 7.86 8.94
CA ARG A 24 -20.78 7.59 10.39
C ARG A 24 -20.92 6.09 10.67
N LEU A 25 -21.81 5.42 9.94
CA LEU A 25 -22.01 3.97 10.08
C LEU A 25 -20.74 3.18 9.75
N ILE A 26 -20.08 3.50 8.62
CA ILE A 26 -18.82 2.87 8.21
C ILE A 26 -17.75 3.03 9.30
N ASN A 27 -17.66 4.21 9.91
CA ASN A 27 -16.67 4.49 10.95
C ASN A 27 -16.98 3.74 12.26
N GLU A 28 -18.26 3.60 12.63
CA GLU A 28 -18.68 2.79 13.78
C GLU A 28 -18.39 1.30 13.61
N GLU A 29 -18.70 0.76 12.43
CA GLU A 29 -18.39 -0.62 12.06
C GLU A 29 -16.88 -0.86 12.05
N TYR A 30 -16.10 0.04 11.45
CA TYR A 30 -14.64 -0.04 11.42
C TYR A 30 -14.05 -0.02 12.83
N LYS A 31 -14.54 0.84 13.73
CA LYS A 31 -14.09 0.87 15.13
C LYS A 31 -14.39 -0.45 15.84
N THR A 32 -15.56 -1.03 15.60
CA THR A 32 -15.95 -2.31 16.18
C THR A 32 -15.08 -3.45 15.63
N TRP A 33 -14.89 -3.52 14.32
CA TRP A 33 -13.98 -4.46 13.67
C TRP A 33 -12.56 -4.34 14.24
N LYS A 34 -12.03 -3.12 14.36
CA LYS A 34 -10.67 -2.88 14.86
C LYS A 34 -10.49 -3.37 16.29
N LYS A 35 -11.47 -3.16 17.17
CA LYS A 35 -11.47 -3.70 18.55
C LYS A 35 -11.44 -5.22 18.58
N ASN A 36 -12.15 -5.87 17.66
CA ASN A 36 -12.25 -7.33 17.60
C ASN A 36 -11.13 -7.98 16.78
N SER A 37 -10.39 -7.20 16.00
CA SER A 37 -9.38 -7.69 15.06
C SER A 37 -8.30 -8.60 15.67
N PRO A 38 -7.83 -8.42 16.93
CA PRO A 38 -6.88 -9.36 17.55
C PRO A 38 -7.44 -10.76 17.79
N PHE A 39 -8.77 -10.91 17.82
CA PHE A 39 -9.44 -12.21 17.96
C PHE A 39 -9.77 -12.86 16.61
N LEU A 40 -9.71 -12.10 15.52
CA LEU A 40 -10.13 -12.52 14.19
C LEU A 40 -8.96 -12.87 13.27
N TYR A 41 -7.78 -12.29 13.50
CA TYR A 41 -6.64 -12.42 12.61
C TYR A 41 -5.36 -12.66 13.40
N ASP A 42 -4.54 -13.60 12.93
CA ASP A 42 -3.19 -13.80 13.45
C ASP A 42 -2.27 -12.63 13.09
N MET A 43 -2.55 -11.94 11.98
CA MET A 43 -1.73 -10.85 11.46
C MET A 43 -2.56 -9.86 10.64
N ILE A 44 -2.33 -8.56 10.88
CA ILE A 44 -2.90 -7.47 10.08
C ILE A 44 -1.81 -6.45 9.76
N LEU A 45 -1.72 -6.07 8.49
CA LEU A 45 -0.84 -5.01 8.01
C LEU A 45 -1.68 -3.88 7.42
N GLY A 46 -1.63 -2.72 8.07
CA GLY A 46 -2.19 -1.48 7.52
C GLY A 46 -1.08 -0.60 6.97
N LYS A 47 -1.18 -0.19 5.70
CA LYS A 47 -0.30 0.80 5.08
C LYS A 47 -1.13 1.83 4.32
N ALA A 48 -1.03 3.09 4.72
CA ALA A 48 -1.49 4.21 3.91
C ALA A 48 -0.47 4.47 2.79
N LEU A 49 -0.89 4.34 1.54
CA LEU A 49 -0.09 4.71 0.37
C LEU A 49 -0.27 6.21 0.10
N THR A 50 0.74 6.85 -0.49
CA THR A 50 0.65 8.26 -0.90
C THR A 50 -0.44 8.49 -1.93
N TRP A 51 -0.57 7.56 -2.87
CA TRP A 51 -1.59 7.56 -3.91
C TRP A 51 -2.31 6.22 -3.90
N PRO A 52 -3.61 6.18 -4.24
CA PRO A 52 -4.34 4.92 -4.36
C PRO A 52 -3.70 4.01 -5.40
N THR A 53 -3.90 2.71 -5.22
CA THR A 53 -3.51 1.67 -6.17
C THR A 53 -4.74 0.95 -6.67
N LEU A 54 -4.87 0.81 -8.00
CA LEU A 54 -5.92 0.01 -8.64
C LEU A 54 -5.48 -1.45 -8.84
N THR A 55 -4.24 -1.78 -8.49
CA THR A 55 -3.67 -3.10 -8.72
C THR A 55 -2.80 -3.57 -7.57
N VAL A 56 -2.87 -4.86 -7.28
CA VAL A 56 -2.01 -5.52 -6.31
C VAL A 56 -1.74 -6.95 -6.78
N GLN A 57 -0.49 -7.40 -6.66
CA GLN A 57 -0.11 -8.79 -6.90
C GLN A 57 1.12 -9.17 -6.07
N TRP A 58 1.06 -10.30 -5.35
CA TRP A 58 2.25 -10.89 -4.71
C TRP A 58 3.20 -11.47 -5.75
N PHE A 59 4.48 -11.11 -5.64
CA PHE A 59 5.54 -11.82 -6.33
C PHE A 59 5.74 -13.23 -5.72
N PRO A 60 6.25 -14.19 -6.49
CA PRO A 60 6.40 -15.57 -6.03
C PRO A 60 7.64 -15.78 -5.16
N ASP A 61 8.60 -14.87 -5.16
CA ASP A 61 9.83 -14.99 -4.39
C ASP A 61 9.67 -14.53 -2.94
N ILE A 62 10.38 -15.23 -2.07
CA ILE A 62 10.47 -14.96 -0.63
C ILE A 62 11.95 -14.95 -0.28
N LYS A 63 12.39 -13.91 0.42
CA LYS A 63 13.74 -13.83 0.97
C LYS A 63 13.69 -14.07 2.46
N GLU A 64 14.57 -14.93 2.95
CA GLU A 64 14.77 -15.16 4.38
C GLU A 64 16.17 -14.71 4.78
N PRO A 65 16.32 -13.49 5.31
CA PRO A 65 17.62 -13.05 5.82
C PRO A 65 18.07 -13.95 6.98
N GLU A 66 19.35 -14.32 6.99
CA GLU A 66 19.93 -15.15 8.05
C GLU A 66 19.87 -14.42 9.40
N GLY A 67 19.44 -15.12 10.44
CA GLY A 67 19.26 -14.55 11.78
C GLY A 67 18.06 -13.60 11.95
N ALA A 68 17.30 -13.31 10.89
CA ALA A 68 16.10 -12.49 11.00
C ALA A 68 14.86 -13.30 11.41
N ASN A 69 14.05 -12.71 12.28
CA ASN A 69 12.75 -13.21 12.72
C ASN A 69 11.60 -12.88 11.75
N TYR A 70 11.90 -12.50 10.51
CA TYR A 70 10.92 -12.21 9.47
C TYR A 70 11.34 -12.77 8.10
N ARG A 71 10.38 -12.85 7.20
CA ARG A 71 10.55 -13.12 5.77
C ARG A 71 10.22 -11.86 4.98
N THR A 72 10.95 -11.59 3.91
CA THR A 72 10.64 -10.48 2.99
C THR A 72 9.93 -11.03 1.77
N HIS A 73 8.69 -10.58 1.57
CA HIS A 73 7.89 -10.80 0.39
C HIS A 73 7.85 -9.52 -0.45
N ARG A 74 7.38 -9.60 -1.70
CA ARG A 74 7.23 -8.41 -2.57
C ARG A 74 5.82 -8.27 -3.13
N LEU A 75 5.35 -7.04 -3.21
CA LEU A 75 4.09 -6.66 -3.84
C LEU A 75 4.34 -5.80 -5.08
N LEU A 76 3.62 -6.11 -6.15
CA LEU A 76 3.47 -5.26 -7.32
C LEU A 76 2.27 -4.34 -7.12
N LEU A 77 2.49 -3.02 -7.24
CA LEU A 77 1.49 -1.98 -7.05
C LEU A 77 1.56 -0.96 -8.20
N GLY A 78 0.58 -0.08 -8.27
CA GLY A 78 0.58 1.05 -9.19
C GLY A 78 0.07 2.31 -8.51
N THR A 79 0.22 3.46 -9.18
CA THR A 79 -0.39 4.70 -8.71
C THR A 79 -1.56 5.11 -9.61
N HIS A 80 -2.49 5.83 -9.00
CA HIS A 80 -3.53 6.60 -9.64
C HIS A 80 -3.49 8.00 -9.02
N THR A 81 -3.05 8.99 -9.78
CA THR A 81 -2.75 10.35 -9.30
C THR A 81 -3.72 11.41 -9.81
N SER A 82 -4.67 11.07 -10.69
CA SER A 82 -5.58 12.05 -11.31
C SER A 82 -4.85 13.23 -11.95
N ASP A 83 -3.72 12.96 -12.61
CA ASP A 83 -2.82 13.93 -13.26
C ASP A 83 -2.11 14.96 -12.34
N ASP A 84 -2.28 14.88 -11.01
CA ASP A 84 -1.61 15.79 -10.05
C ASP A 84 -0.11 15.50 -9.87
N SER A 85 0.34 14.30 -10.24
CA SER A 85 1.72 13.84 -10.05
C SER A 85 2.07 12.77 -11.09
N PRO A 86 3.36 12.59 -11.44
CA PRO A 86 3.76 11.48 -12.29
C PRO A 86 3.35 10.14 -11.69
N ASN A 87 2.93 9.22 -12.55
CA ASN A 87 2.52 7.89 -12.15
C ASN A 87 3.69 6.91 -12.16
N TYR A 88 3.59 5.88 -11.33
CA TYR A 88 4.62 4.89 -11.15
C TYR A 88 4.05 3.48 -11.08
N LEU A 89 4.72 2.55 -11.76
CA LEU A 89 4.70 1.14 -11.40
C LEU A 89 5.61 0.93 -10.19
N GLN A 90 5.09 0.32 -9.12
CA GLN A 90 5.78 0.26 -7.83
C GLN A 90 5.99 -1.18 -7.37
N ILE A 91 7.12 -1.43 -6.71
CA ILE A 91 7.39 -2.68 -6.00
C ILE A 91 7.63 -2.35 -4.55
N ALA A 92 6.89 -3.02 -3.67
CA ALA A 92 7.02 -2.89 -2.24
C ALA A 92 7.64 -4.16 -1.64
N ASP A 93 8.54 -4.00 -0.68
CA ASP A 93 8.98 -5.10 0.18
C ASP A 93 8.06 -5.15 1.40
N VAL A 94 7.60 -6.35 1.75
CA VAL A 94 6.75 -6.62 2.91
C VAL A 94 7.46 -7.59 3.86
N GLN A 95 7.75 -7.15 5.08
CA GLN A 95 8.36 -7.98 6.11
C GLN A 95 7.27 -8.66 6.92
N ILE A 96 7.16 -9.98 6.79
CA ILE A 96 6.19 -10.82 7.50
C ILE A 96 6.92 -11.57 8.61
N PRO A 97 6.52 -11.45 9.89
CA PRO A 97 7.12 -12.17 10.99
C PRO A 97 7.06 -13.68 10.78
N LYS A 98 8.13 -14.38 11.15
CA LYS A 98 8.11 -15.84 11.22
C LYS A 98 7.27 -16.24 12.43
N ALA A 99 6.47 -17.30 12.30
CA ALA A 99 5.79 -17.88 13.45
C ALA A 99 6.86 -18.31 14.47
N VAL A 100 6.83 -17.73 15.65
CA VAL A 100 7.74 -18.10 16.74
C VAL A 100 7.19 -19.38 17.37
N ALA A 101 8.00 -20.42 17.43
CA ALA A 101 7.62 -21.63 18.15
C ALA A 101 7.49 -21.27 19.65
N PRO A 102 6.43 -21.74 20.35
CA PRO A 102 6.27 -21.46 21.77
C PRO A 102 7.51 -21.94 22.54
N ASN A 103 8.14 -21.05 23.32
CA ASN A 103 9.24 -21.43 24.18
C ASN A 103 8.68 -21.99 25.50
N PRO A 104 9.04 -23.23 25.92
CA PRO A 104 8.61 -23.78 27.20
C PRO A 104 8.96 -22.91 28.40
N ASP A 105 10.03 -22.11 28.32
CA ASP A 105 10.45 -21.20 29.39
C ASP A 105 9.52 -19.98 29.55
N ASP A 106 8.65 -19.71 28.56
CA ASP A 106 7.64 -18.64 28.61
C ASP A 106 6.31 -19.08 29.25
N TYR A 107 6.25 -20.30 29.79
CA TYR A 107 5.08 -20.82 30.50
C TYR A 107 4.79 -20.01 31.76
N ASP A 108 3.57 -19.48 31.85
CA ASP A 108 3.06 -18.83 33.03
C ASP A 108 2.29 -19.85 33.88
N GLU A 109 2.87 -20.29 35.01
CA GLU A 109 2.26 -21.27 35.91
C GLU A 109 0.93 -20.79 36.53
N GLU A 110 0.74 -19.48 36.70
CA GLU A 110 -0.47 -18.92 37.30
C GLU A 110 -1.64 -18.95 36.32
N ARG A 111 -1.36 -18.72 35.03
CA ARG A 111 -2.36 -18.74 33.96
C ARG A 111 -2.49 -20.07 33.23
N GLY A 112 -1.50 -20.95 33.37
CA GLY A 112 -1.43 -22.23 32.66
C GLY A 112 -1.23 -22.10 31.15
N GLU A 113 -0.71 -20.96 30.66
CA GLU A 113 -0.55 -20.64 29.23
C GLU A 113 0.91 -20.33 28.87
N ILE A 114 1.35 -20.70 27.66
CA ILE A 114 2.62 -20.25 27.06
C ILE A 114 2.30 -19.04 26.17
N GLY A 115 2.85 -17.88 26.50
CA GLY A 115 2.64 -16.63 25.76
C GLY A 115 1.38 -15.87 26.18
N GLY A 116 1.57 -14.87 27.06
CA GLY A 116 0.51 -13.96 27.50
C GLY A 116 0.43 -12.67 26.66
N TYR A 117 -0.74 -12.01 26.69
CA TYR A 117 -0.96 -10.68 26.11
C TYR A 117 0.06 -9.67 26.67
N GLY A 118 1.08 -9.31 25.89
CA GLY A 118 2.06 -8.28 26.22
C GLY A 118 3.53 -8.71 26.27
N LYS A 119 3.85 -10.01 26.14
CA LYS A 119 5.24 -10.45 25.93
C LYS A 119 5.61 -10.36 24.44
N SER A 120 5.69 -9.14 23.93
CA SER A 120 6.04 -8.81 22.53
C SER A 120 7.56 -8.88 22.27
N GLY A 121 8.28 -9.79 22.94
CA GLY A 121 9.74 -9.78 23.00
C GLY A 121 10.43 -10.03 21.66
N ASP A 122 9.85 -10.88 20.80
CA ASP A 122 10.53 -11.39 19.60
C ASP A 122 9.69 -11.37 18.31
N VAL A 123 8.49 -10.79 18.32
CA VAL A 123 7.68 -10.67 17.10
C VAL A 123 8.10 -9.42 16.34
N ALA A 124 8.71 -9.60 15.16
CA ALA A 124 9.09 -8.49 14.29
C ALA A 124 7.90 -7.57 14.00
N ALA A 125 8.12 -6.26 13.98
CA ALA A 125 7.13 -5.34 13.45
C ALA A 125 6.94 -5.60 11.95
N ILE A 126 5.69 -5.74 11.51
CA ILE A 126 5.37 -5.89 10.10
C ILE A 126 5.64 -4.55 9.41
N LYS A 127 6.43 -4.57 8.32
CA LYS A 127 6.79 -3.37 7.54
C LYS A 127 6.43 -3.54 6.08
N CYS A 128 6.07 -2.44 5.42
CA CYS A 128 5.78 -2.40 4.00
C CYS A 128 6.34 -1.10 3.43
N ASP A 129 7.35 -1.21 2.58
CA ASP A 129 8.09 -0.06 2.04
C ASP A 129 8.25 -0.16 0.53
N ILE A 130 8.03 0.95 -0.18
CA ILE A 130 8.24 1.02 -1.63
C ILE A 130 9.73 1.06 -1.91
N VAL A 131 10.26 0.02 -2.55
CA VAL A 131 11.70 -0.15 -2.82
C VAL A 131 12.06 0.07 -4.29
N HIS A 132 11.08 0.04 -5.19
CA HIS A 132 11.29 0.31 -6.60
C HIS A 132 10.13 1.16 -7.15
N LYS A 133 10.44 2.22 -7.90
CA LYS A 133 9.50 3.00 -8.71
C LYS A 133 9.99 3.09 -10.15
N ILE A 134 9.14 2.71 -11.08
CA ILE A 134 9.37 2.85 -12.53
C ILE A 134 8.33 3.85 -13.04
N GLU A 135 8.78 4.90 -13.73
CA GLU A 135 7.87 5.87 -14.35
C GLU A 135 6.89 5.18 -15.30
N HIS A 136 5.62 5.56 -15.19
CA HIS A 136 4.53 5.02 -15.99
C HIS A 136 3.75 6.16 -16.64
N PRO A 137 3.48 6.10 -17.96
CA PRO A 137 2.69 7.12 -18.63
C PRO A 137 1.21 6.94 -18.26
N GLY A 138 0.69 7.89 -17.49
CA GLY A 138 -0.67 7.81 -16.93
C GLY A 138 -0.80 6.72 -15.86
N GLU A 139 -2.03 6.49 -15.44
CA GLU A 139 -2.34 5.65 -14.28
C GLU A 139 -2.18 4.15 -14.59
N VAL A 140 -1.92 3.38 -13.54
CA VAL A 140 -1.74 1.93 -13.65
C VAL A 140 -3.04 1.21 -13.27
N ASN A 141 -3.90 0.97 -14.26
CA ASN A 141 -5.19 0.30 -14.03
C ASN A 141 -5.03 -1.17 -13.63
N LYS A 142 -4.02 -1.85 -14.19
CA LYS A 142 -3.67 -3.24 -13.86
C LYS A 142 -2.20 -3.48 -14.15
N ALA A 143 -1.52 -4.22 -13.28
CA ALA A 143 -0.16 -4.69 -13.52
C ALA A 143 -0.04 -6.18 -13.20
N ARG A 144 0.60 -6.96 -14.08
CA ARG A 144 0.84 -8.39 -13.87
C ARG A 144 2.24 -8.76 -14.33
N TYR A 145 2.98 -9.48 -13.49
CA TYR A 145 4.23 -10.08 -13.93
C TYR A 145 3.99 -11.33 -14.78
N GLN A 146 4.94 -11.65 -15.65
CA GLN A 146 4.95 -12.89 -16.42
C GLN A 146 5.32 -14.06 -15.49
N PRO A 147 4.50 -15.13 -15.39
CA PRO A 147 4.75 -16.23 -14.45
C PRO A 147 6.10 -16.94 -14.66
N GLN A 148 6.56 -17.08 -15.90
CA GLN A 148 7.84 -17.73 -16.24
C GLN A 148 9.05 -16.82 -15.96
N ASN A 149 8.86 -15.50 -15.94
CA ASN A 149 9.91 -14.54 -15.60
C ASN A 149 9.28 -13.32 -14.92
N PRO A 150 9.21 -13.31 -13.57
CA PRO A 150 8.56 -12.23 -12.83
C PRO A 150 9.22 -10.84 -12.99
N ASP A 151 10.42 -10.76 -13.57
CA ASP A 151 11.04 -9.46 -13.86
C ASP A 151 10.37 -8.75 -15.05
N ILE A 152 9.64 -9.48 -15.90
CA ILE A 152 8.84 -8.91 -16.99
C ILE A 152 7.43 -8.62 -16.48
N ILE A 153 7.00 -7.36 -16.59
CA ILE A 153 5.72 -6.87 -16.07
C ILE A 153 4.93 -6.21 -17.20
N ALA A 154 3.69 -6.65 -17.38
CA ALA A 154 2.73 -6.01 -18.26
C ALA A 154 1.81 -5.07 -17.47
N THR A 155 1.54 -3.88 -17.98
CA THR A 155 0.56 -2.95 -17.40
C THR A 155 -0.53 -2.58 -18.41
N PHE A 156 -1.71 -2.26 -17.91
CA PHE A 156 -2.83 -1.71 -18.69
C PHE A 156 -3.00 -0.23 -18.34
N CYS A 157 -2.89 0.62 -19.35
CA CYS A 157 -2.97 2.08 -19.24
C CYS A 157 -4.41 2.59 -19.38
N VAL A 158 -4.62 3.87 -19.05
CA VAL A 158 -5.91 4.58 -19.22
C VAL A 158 -6.35 4.70 -20.68
N ASP A 159 -5.41 4.78 -21.62
CA ASP A 159 -5.66 4.91 -23.06
C ASP A 159 -5.85 3.55 -23.77
N GLY A 160 -5.95 2.47 -23.00
CA GLY A 160 -6.11 1.10 -23.50
C GLY A 160 -4.83 0.46 -24.02
N LYS A 161 -3.67 1.14 -23.97
CA LYS A 161 -2.38 0.53 -24.32
C LYS A 161 -1.93 -0.47 -23.26
N ILE A 162 -1.13 -1.42 -23.71
CA ILE A 162 -0.41 -2.36 -22.85
C ILE A 162 1.07 -2.05 -22.96
N LEU A 163 1.72 -1.83 -21.82
CA LEU A 163 3.15 -1.61 -21.75
C LEU A 163 3.82 -2.83 -21.13
N ILE A 164 5.04 -3.12 -21.57
CA ILE A 164 5.87 -4.20 -21.05
C ILE A 164 7.15 -3.60 -20.47
N PHE A 165 7.40 -3.88 -19.21
CA PHE A 165 8.57 -3.44 -18.47
C PHE A 165 9.46 -4.64 -18.15
N ASP A 166 10.75 -4.52 -18.42
CA ASP A 166 11.77 -5.38 -17.81
C ASP A 166 12.33 -4.62 -16.61
N ARG A 167 11.86 -4.94 -15.41
CA ARG A 167 12.17 -4.15 -14.21
C ARG A 167 13.66 -4.10 -13.88
N THR A 168 14.46 -5.06 -14.37
CA THR A 168 15.91 -5.10 -14.13
C THR A 168 16.67 -4.05 -14.92
N LYS A 169 16.04 -3.48 -15.97
CA LYS A 169 16.59 -2.44 -16.83
C LYS A 169 16.18 -1.03 -16.41
N HIS A 170 15.51 -0.89 -15.27
CA HIS A 170 15.14 0.41 -14.70
C HIS A 170 15.92 0.67 -13.40
N PRO A 171 16.28 1.93 -13.13
CA PRO A 171 16.85 2.29 -11.83
C PRO A 171 15.78 2.09 -10.74
N TRP A 172 16.21 1.75 -9.53
CA TRP A 172 15.31 1.54 -8.39
C TRP A 172 14.39 2.73 -8.11
N PHE A 173 14.89 3.94 -8.32
CA PHE A 173 14.09 5.15 -8.27
C PHE A 173 14.37 5.98 -9.52
N PRO A 174 13.35 6.68 -10.06
CA PRO A 174 13.55 7.55 -11.20
C PRO A 174 14.56 8.64 -10.85
N LEU A 175 15.41 8.98 -11.83
CA LEU A 175 16.34 10.09 -11.65
C LEU A 175 15.54 11.39 -11.57
N PRO A 176 15.92 12.34 -10.71
CA PRO A 176 15.34 13.67 -10.76
C PRO A 176 15.54 14.23 -12.18
N PRO A 177 14.58 14.99 -12.71
CA PRO A 177 14.73 15.60 -14.02
C PRO A 177 16.05 16.39 -14.03
N LEU A 178 16.90 16.08 -15.01
CA LEU A 178 18.14 16.82 -15.22
C LEU A 178 17.76 18.30 -15.25
N ALA A 179 18.23 19.07 -14.27
CA ALA A 179 18.11 20.52 -14.31
C ALA A 179 18.66 20.93 -15.67
N SER A 180 17.81 21.56 -16.49
CA SER A 180 18.25 22.09 -17.78
C SER A 180 19.49 22.91 -17.49
N SER A 181 20.64 22.49 -18.04
CA SER A 181 21.85 23.28 -17.91
C SER A 181 21.57 24.56 -18.68
N THR A 182 21.13 25.60 -17.98
CA THR A 182 21.16 26.94 -18.50
C THR A 182 22.64 27.23 -18.69
N LEU A 183 23.15 26.91 -19.88
CA LEU A 183 24.36 27.48 -20.41
C LEU A 183 24.13 28.98 -20.38
N ARG A 184 24.53 29.63 -19.28
CA ARG A 184 24.77 31.06 -19.26
C ARG A 184 25.96 31.27 -20.19
N SER A 185 25.66 31.55 -21.45
CA SER A 185 26.59 32.19 -22.36
C SER A 185 26.92 33.55 -21.78
N SER A 186 28.05 33.63 -21.09
CA SER A 186 28.73 34.88 -20.80
C SER A 186 29.29 35.44 -22.10
N TRP A 187 28.69 36.53 -22.58
CA TRP A 187 29.38 37.57 -23.34
C TRP A 187 29.45 38.82 -22.47
#